data_AF-A0A1A7WYU1-F1
#
_entry.id   AF-A0A1A7WYU1-F1
#
_cell.length_a   1.000
_cell.length_b   1.000
_cell.length_c   1.000
_cell.angle_alpha   90.00
_cell.angle_beta   90.00
_cell.angle_gamma   90.00
#
_symmetry.space_group_name_H-M   'P 1'
#
loop_
_entity.id
_entity.type
_entity.pdbx_description
1 polymer ?
#
loop_
_entity_poly.entity_id
_entity_poly.type
_entity_poly.pdbx_seq_one_letter_code
_entity_poly.pdbx_strand_id
1 'polypeptide(L)'
;SNRQPSRSKSTAKYHGLINLGQTCYLNSVLQVLFMTKEFRDAVIRFVEKNPDTNSNIDRHLKHLFTELQKRKTKTRRLLKPLSIHNVYEQQDAAEYFEKILRSTSPKAAEIFHGQMAHRTTCCVCGTQNDRDGPFWHLPLELLDSCSGNYSVDG
;
A
#
# COMPACT_ATOMS: atom_id res chain seq x y z
N SER A 1 -47.96 -22.14 8.15
CA SER A 1 -47.66 -20.95 7.33
C SER A 1 -46.31 -20.41 7.78
N ASN A 2 -45.31 -20.43 6.89
CA ASN A 2 -43.90 -20.19 7.18
C ASN A 2 -43.58 -18.70 6.98
N ARG A 3 -43.03 -17.99 7.97
CA ARG A 3 -42.43 -16.65 7.77
C ARG A 3 -40.99 -16.68 8.25
N GLN A 4 -40.06 -16.68 7.29
CA GLN A 4 -38.63 -16.55 7.51
C GLN A 4 -38.28 -15.17 8.11
N PRO A 5 -37.23 -15.06 8.93
CA PRO A 5 -36.67 -13.79 9.33
C PRO A 5 -35.91 -13.16 8.15
N SER A 6 -36.24 -11.92 7.81
CA SER A 6 -35.51 -11.12 6.83
C SER A 6 -34.08 -10.87 7.32
N ARG A 7 -33.10 -11.61 6.79
CA ARG A 7 -31.67 -11.28 6.93
C ARG A 7 -31.46 -9.92 6.26
N SER A 8 -31.32 -8.86 7.05
CA SER A 8 -30.75 -7.60 6.58
C SER A 8 -29.28 -7.88 6.23
N LYS A 9 -29.01 -8.17 4.96
CA LYS A 9 -27.65 -8.08 4.43
C LYS A 9 -27.28 -6.61 4.50
N SER A 10 -26.56 -6.19 5.54
CA SER A 10 -25.83 -4.94 5.53
C SER A 10 -24.82 -5.04 4.40
N THR A 11 -25.18 -4.54 3.22
CA THR A 11 -24.21 -4.32 2.16
C THR A 11 -23.21 -3.33 2.74
N ALA A 12 -21.98 -3.79 3.00
CA ALA A 12 -20.93 -2.92 3.50
C ALA A 12 -20.80 -1.76 2.51
N LYS A 13 -21.23 -0.57 2.92
CA LYS A 13 -21.21 0.61 2.08
C LYS A 13 -19.77 1.11 2.05
N TYR A 14 -19.04 0.72 1.01
CA TYR A 14 -17.70 1.24 0.78
C TYR A 14 -17.78 2.68 0.28
N HIS A 15 -16.96 3.55 0.85
CA HIS A 15 -16.87 4.94 0.44
C HIS A 15 -15.54 5.20 -0.30
N GLY A 16 -15.62 6.04 -1.33
CA GLY A 16 -14.44 6.43 -2.11
C GLY A 16 -13.62 7.55 -1.48
N LEU A 17 -12.46 7.81 -2.08
CA LEU A 17 -11.64 8.99 -1.80
C LEU A 17 -11.89 10.07 -2.85
N ILE A 18 -11.86 11.34 -2.43
CA ILE A 18 -11.91 12.48 -3.33
C ILE A 18 -10.51 12.69 -3.90
N ASN A 19 -10.40 12.70 -5.22
CA ASN A 19 -9.15 13.04 -5.89
C ASN A 19 -8.87 14.55 -5.72
N LEU A 20 -7.67 14.89 -5.26
CA LEU A 20 -7.25 16.28 -5.01
C LEU A 20 -6.53 16.91 -6.21
N GLY A 21 -6.35 16.16 -7.30
CA GLY A 21 -5.64 16.57 -8.51
C GLY A 21 -5.23 15.33 -9.31
N GLN A 22 -3.92 15.13 -9.48
CA GLN A 22 -3.32 13.92 -10.06
C GLN A 22 -2.94 12.89 -8.98
N THR A 23 -3.70 12.84 -7.88
CA THR A 23 -3.43 11.98 -6.70
C THR A 23 -4.14 10.62 -6.74
N CYS A 24 -4.49 10.11 -7.93
CA CYS A 24 -5.19 8.82 -8.05
C CYS A 24 -4.32 7.64 -7.58
N TYR A 25 -3.00 7.68 -7.83
CA TYR A 25 -2.03 6.70 -7.31
C TYR A 25 -2.18 6.52 -5.80
N LEU A 26 -2.23 7.63 -5.05
CA LEU A 26 -2.35 7.64 -3.60
C LEU A 26 -3.72 7.10 -3.15
N ASN A 27 -4.79 7.49 -3.84
CA ASN A 27 -6.14 7.02 -3.51
C ASN A 27 -6.25 5.50 -3.69
N SER A 28 -5.70 4.94 -4.76
CA SER A 28 -5.69 3.50 -5.01
C SER A 28 -4.93 2.75 -3.91
N VAL A 29 -3.73 3.23 -3.56
CA VAL A 29 -2.91 2.67 -2.47
C VAL A 29 -3.67 2.70 -1.14
N LEU A 30 -4.25 3.83 -0.77
CA LEU A 30 -4.97 3.97 0.50
C LEU A 30 -6.23 3.11 0.56
N GLN A 31 -6.90 2.87 -0.57
CA GLN A 31 -8.04 1.96 -0.63
C GLN A 31 -7.60 0.51 -0.44
N VAL A 32 -6.49 0.08 -1.07
CA VAL A 32 -5.92 -1.26 -0.82
C VAL A 32 -5.59 -1.45 0.66
N LEU A 33 -4.85 -0.51 1.24
CA LEU A 33 -4.49 -0.55 2.67
C LEU A 33 -5.72 -0.52 3.58
N PHE A 34 -6.74 0.27 3.24
CA PHE A 34 -8.00 0.30 3.99
C PHE A 34 -8.73 -1.03 3.90
N MET A 35 -8.78 -1.67 2.73
CA MET A 35 -9.51 -2.92 2.51
C MET A 35 -8.86 -4.12 3.18
N THR A 36 -7.53 -4.09 3.40
CA THR A 36 -6.82 -5.08 4.21
C THR A 36 -7.12 -4.90 5.69
N LYS A 37 -8.05 -5.73 6.21
CA LYS A 37 -8.57 -5.61 7.59
C LYS A 37 -7.47 -5.72 8.62
N GLU A 38 -6.53 -6.63 8.43
CA GLU A 38 -5.41 -6.89 9.34
C GLU A 38 -4.56 -5.63 9.50
N PHE A 39 -4.27 -4.95 8.39
CA PHE A 39 -3.51 -3.71 8.37
C PHE A 39 -4.25 -2.59 9.07
N ARG A 40 -5.51 -2.37 8.69
CA ARG A 40 -6.37 -1.36 9.31
C ARG A 40 -6.47 -1.56 10.83
N ASP A 41 -6.66 -2.79 11.28
CA ASP A 41 -6.76 -3.11 12.70
C ASP A 41 -5.41 -2.93 13.42
N ALA A 42 -4.28 -3.25 12.77
CA ALA A 42 -2.95 -3.03 13.33
C ALA A 42 -2.66 -1.54 13.56
N VAL A 43 -2.97 -0.68 12.57
CA VAL A 43 -2.84 0.78 12.68
C VAL A 43 -3.70 1.32 13.84
N ILE A 44 -4.98 0.91 13.92
CA ILE A 44 -5.90 1.37 14.97
C ILE A 44 -5.37 0.99 16.36
N ARG A 45 -5.01 -0.28 16.56
CA ARG A 45 -4.48 -0.78 17.84
C ARG A 45 -3.19 -0.08 18.24
N PHE A 46 -2.29 0.18 17.29
CA PHE A 46 -1.03 0.86 17.57
C PHE A 46 -1.28 2.27 18.12
N VAL A 47 -2.16 3.05 17.47
CA VAL A 47 -2.49 4.41 17.91
C VAL A 47 -3.19 4.41 19.27
N GLU A 48 -4.05 3.43 19.56
CA GLU A 48 -4.75 3.32 20.86
C GLU A 48 -3.82 3.01 22.02
N LYS A 49 -2.80 2.19 21.77
CA LYS A 49 -1.78 1.87 22.77
C LYS A 49 -0.75 2.99 22.98
N ASN A 50 -0.63 3.93 22.03
CA ASN A 50 0.39 4.98 22.04
C ASN A 50 -0.23 6.37 21.83
N PRO A 51 -1.08 6.86 22.76
CA PRO A 51 -1.83 8.10 22.60
C PRO A 51 -0.93 9.36 22.45
N ASP A 52 0.25 9.34 23.07
CA ASP A 52 1.18 10.49 23.10
C ASP A 52 2.06 10.61 21.84
N THR A 53 2.02 9.63 20.93
CA THR A 53 2.85 9.65 19.72
C THR A 53 2.27 10.62 18.70
N ASN A 54 2.68 11.89 18.79
CA ASN A 54 2.02 12.97 18.07
C ASN A 54 2.30 13.03 16.56
N SER A 55 3.34 12.35 16.04
CA SER A 55 3.87 12.61 14.69
C SER A 55 3.96 11.39 13.75
N ASN A 56 3.23 10.30 14.01
CA ASN A 56 3.26 9.13 13.12
C ASN A 56 2.14 9.18 12.05
N ILE A 57 2.43 8.73 10.83
CA ILE A 57 1.47 8.51 9.76
C ILE A 57 0.28 7.64 10.22
N ASP A 58 0.50 6.73 11.18
CA ASP A 58 -0.53 5.86 11.75
C ASP A 58 -1.74 6.64 12.30
N ARG A 59 -1.55 7.83 12.91
CA ARG A 59 -2.68 8.66 13.38
C ARG A 59 -3.51 9.21 12.22
N HIS A 60 -2.82 9.62 11.14
CA HIS A 60 -3.46 10.14 9.94
C HIS A 60 -4.22 9.03 9.21
N LEU A 61 -3.65 7.82 9.15
CA LEU A 61 -4.29 6.63 8.60
C LEU A 61 -5.49 6.19 9.44
N LYS A 62 -5.37 6.10 10.77
CA LYS A 62 -6.50 5.81 11.68
C LYS A 62 -7.66 6.77 11.42
N HIS A 63 -7.39 8.07 11.43
CA HIS A 63 -8.40 9.07 11.16
C HIS A 63 -9.04 8.89 9.78
N LEU A 64 -8.23 8.66 8.73
CA LEU A 64 -8.73 8.43 7.38
C LEU A 64 -9.65 7.20 7.32
N PHE A 65 -9.23 6.08 7.92
CA PHE A 65 -9.98 4.84 7.92
C PHE A 65 -11.31 4.96 8.67
N THR A 66 -11.34 5.68 9.79
CA THR A 66 -12.59 5.98 10.50
C THR A 66 -13.54 6.83 9.64
N GLU A 67 -13.02 7.79 8.88
CA GLU A 67 -13.84 8.63 7.99
C GLU A 67 -14.35 7.84 6.78
N LEU A 68 -13.50 6.99 6.18
CA LEU A 68 -13.84 6.13 5.05
C LEU A 68 -14.92 5.10 5.37
N GLN A 69 -15.08 4.70 6.63
CA GLN A 69 -16.21 3.84 7.05
C GLN A 69 -17.56 4.57 7.04
N LYS A 70 -17.57 5.90 7.04
CA LYS A 70 -18.78 6.71 7.22
C LYS A 70 -19.17 7.48 5.96
N ARG A 71 -18.18 7.96 5.20
CA ARG A 71 -18.39 8.88 4.09
C ARG A 71 -17.23 8.93 3.10
N LYS A 72 -17.51 9.51 1.94
CA LYS A 72 -16.48 9.91 0.98
C LYS A 72 -15.60 10.99 1.64
N THR A 73 -14.27 10.84 1.59
CA THR A 73 -13.34 11.72 2.32
C THR A 73 -12.11 12.13 1.49
N LYS A 74 -11.38 13.13 1.96
CA LYS A 74 -10.17 13.70 1.31
C LYS A 74 -8.91 13.21 2.02
N THR A 75 -7.82 13.05 1.27
CA THR A 75 -6.51 12.60 1.77
C THR A 75 -5.59 13.73 2.26
N ARG A 76 -6.11 14.96 2.42
CA ARG A 76 -5.32 16.17 2.73
C ARG A 76 -4.35 16.03 3.90
N ARG A 77 -4.75 15.28 4.94
CA ARG A 77 -3.92 15.11 6.15
C ARG A 77 -2.69 14.21 5.94
N LEU A 78 -2.66 13.46 4.83
CA LEU A 78 -1.54 12.58 4.46
C LEU A 78 -0.55 13.22 3.49
N LEU A 79 -0.91 14.35 2.85
CA LEU A 79 -0.04 14.99 1.86
C LEU A 79 1.29 15.44 2.46
N LYS A 80 1.25 16.21 3.56
CA LYS A 80 2.46 16.70 4.23
C LYS A 80 3.31 15.57 4.84
N PRO A 81 2.75 14.60 5.59
CA PRO A 81 3.51 13.45 6.09
C PRO A 81 4.16 12.60 4.99
N LEU A 82 3.56 12.55 3.80
CA LEU A 82 4.11 11.82 2.65
C LEU A 82 4.93 12.71 1.71
N SER A 83 5.29 13.93 2.11
CA SER A 83 6.06 14.89 1.31
C SER A 83 5.45 15.19 -0.07
N ILE A 84 4.12 15.12 -0.19
CA ILE A 84 3.40 15.54 -1.41
C ILE A 84 3.14 17.04 -1.30
N HIS A 85 3.96 17.83 -2.01
CA HIS A 85 3.83 19.29 -2.04
C HIS A 85 2.98 19.78 -3.21
N ASN A 86 2.97 19.06 -4.32
CA ASN A 86 2.19 19.37 -5.51
C ASN A 86 1.19 18.24 -5.82
N VAL A 87 -0.11 18.51 -5.65
CA VAL A 87 -1.18 17.53 -5.95
C VAL A 87 -1.44 17.37 -7.44
N TYR A 88 -0.84 18.19 -8.29
CA TYR A 88 -0.98 18.13 -9.75
C TYR A 88 0.15 17.34 -10.42
N GLU A 89 1.04 16.71 -9.65
CA GLU A 89 2.06 15.81 -10.17
C GLU A 89 1.66 14.35 -9.92
N GLN A 90 1.78 13.52 -10.96
CA GLN A 90 1.67 12.07 -10.81
C GLN A 90 2.92 11.51 -10.15
N GLN A 91 2.74 10.42 -9.42
CA GLN A 91 3.81 9.70 -8.74
C GLN A 91 3.55 8.20 -8.90
N ASP A 92 4.57 7.40 -8.58
CA ASP A 92 4.48 5.95 -8.63
C ASP A 92 3.66 5.39 -7.44
N ALA A 93 2.72 4.50 -7.74
CA ALA A 93 1.86 3.91 -6.72
C ALA A 93 2.62 2.92 -5.81
N ALA A 94 3.56 2.15 -6.35
CA ALA A 94 4.39 1.22 -5.60
C ALA A 94 5.37 1.97 -4.68
N GLU A 95 5.94 3.09 -5.14
CA GLU A 95 6.78 3.96 -4.31
C GLU A 95 5.99 4.48 -3.09
N TYR A 96 4.76 4.98 -3.32
CA TYR A 96 3.93 5.49 -2.22
C TYR A 96 3.37 4.39 -1.31
N PHE A 97 3.14 3.19 -1.86
CA PHE A 97 2.81 2.02 -1.05
C PHE A 97 3.95 1.71 -0.07
N GLU A 98 5.18 1.61 -0.58
CA GLU A 98 6.35 1.37 0.25
C GLU A 98 6.63 2.50 1.24
N LYS A 99 6.53 3.76 0.81
CA LYS A 99 6.73 4.95 1.65
C LYS A 99 5.76 4.98 2.83
N ILE A 100 4.49 4.62 2.60
CA ILE A 100 3.50 4.50 3.67
C ILE A 100 3.92 3.40 4.64
N LEU A 101 4.24 2.20 4.15
CA LEU A 101 4.57 1.06 5.00
C LEU A 101 5.82 1.30 5.84
N ARG A 102 6.88 1.88 5.26
CA ARG A 102 8.10 2.30 5.98
C ARG A 102 7.84 3.34 7.07
N SER A 103 6.77 4.13 6.93
CA SER A 103 6.40 5.18 7.88
C SER A 103 5.42 4.70 8.96
N THR A 104 4.80 3.53 8.79
CA THR A 104 3.85 2.94 9.75
C THR A 104 4.54 2.13 10.83
N SER A 105 3.80 1.82 11.90
CA SER A 105 4.27 0.92 12.95
C SER A 105 4.78 -0.42 12.38
N PRO A 106 5.86 -1.01 12.95
CA PRO A 106 6.42 -2.27 12.46
C PRO A 106 5.38 -3.37 12.32
N LYS A 107 4.45 -3.47 13.28
CA LYS A 107 3.38 -4.47 13.25
C LYS A 107 2.40 -4.30 12.08
N ALA A 108 2.16 -3.07 11.63
CA ALA A 108 1.35 -2.80 10.46
C ALA A 108 2.15 -3.08 9.17
N ALA A 109 3.39 -2.62 9.11
CA ALA A 109 4.29 -2.83 7.97
C ALA A 109 4.57 -4.32 7.70
N GLU A 110 4.64 -5.13 8.75
CA GLU A 110 4.85 -6.59 8.69
C GLU A 110 3.78 -7.32 7.86
N ILE A 111 2.59 -6.77 7.71
CA ILE A 111 1.47 -7.44 7.02
C ILE A 111 1.71 -7.55 5.51
N PHE A 112 2.57 -6.69 4.96
CA PHE A 112 2.85 -6.61 3.53
C PHE A 112 4.31 -6.87 3.18
N HIS A 113 5.16 -7.22 4.16
CA HIS A 113 6.58 -7.45 3.89
C HIS A 113 6.83 -8.91 3.46
N GLY A 114 7.73 -9.09 2.50
CA GLY A 114 8.43 -10.34 2.22
C GLY A 114 9.91 -10.21 2.54
N GLN A 115 10.65 -11.32 2.48
CA GLN A 115 12.11 -11.35 2.61
C GLN A 115 12.73 -11.78 1.28
N MET A 116 13.74 -11.06 0.81
CA MET A 116 14.46 -11.37 -0.42
C MET A 116 15.96 -11.39 -0.16
N ALA A 117 16.61 -12.45 -0.63
CA ALA A 117 18.06 -12.59 -0.60
C ALA A 117 18.64 -12.20 -1.97
N HIS A 118 19.54 -11.21 -2.00
CA HIS A 118 20.30 -10.86 -3.19
C HIS A 118 21.68 -11.53 -3.13
N ARG A 119 21.90 -12.50 -4.01
CA ARG A 119 23.17 -13.22 -4.15
C ARG A 119 23.97 -12.66 -5.32
N THR A 120 25.19 -12.23 -5.04
CA THR A 120 26.19 -11.89 -6.07
C THR A 120 27.30 -12.94 -6.05
N THR A 121 27.57 -13.57 -7.19
CA THR A 121 28.64 -14.57 -7.33
C THR A 121 29.71 -14.05 -8.29
N CYS A 122 30.96 -14.05 -7.87
CA CYS A 122 32.09 -13.74 -8.75
C CYS A 122 32.29 -14.86 -9.79
N CYS A 123 32.31 -14.51 -11.07
CA CYS A 123 32.49 -15.46 -12.16
C CYS A 123 33.91 -16.06 -12.26
N VAL A 124 34.91 -15.41 -11.63
CA VAL A 124 36.32 -15.83 -11.71
C VAL A 124 36.74 -16.72 -10.54
N CYS A 125 36.42 -16.32 -9.30
CA CYS A 125 36.87 -17.03 -8.09
C CYS A 125 35.74 -17.76 -7.33
N GLY A 126 34.49 -17.63 -7.77
CA GLY A 126 33.34 -18.30 -7.14
C GLY A 126 32.91 -17.73 -5.79
N THR A 127 33.54 -16.65 -5.30
CA THR A 127 33.13 -15.98 -4.05
C THR A 127 31.69 -15.49 -4.15
N GLN A 128 30.89 -15.81 -3.13
CA GLN A 128 29.49 -15.41 -3.02
C GLN A 128 29.31 -14.35 -1.94
N ASN A 129 28.42 -13.40 -2.20
CA ASN A 129 27.97 -12.41 -1.23
C ASN A 129 26.44 -12.38 -1.23
N ASP A 130 25.84 -12.71 -0.09
CA ASP A 130 24.39 -12.73 0.08
C ASP A 130 23.99 -11.52 0.95
N ARG A 131 22.97 -10.78 0.50
CA ARG A 131 22.34 -9.70 1.27
C ARG A 131 20.85 -9.96 1.40
N ASP A 132 20.39 -10.18 2.63
CA ASP A 132 18.97 -10.30 2.93
C ASP A 132 18.36 -8.92 3.18
N GLY A 133 17.13 -8.71 2.71
CA GLY A 133 16.39 -7.50 2.98
C GLY A 133 14.88 -7.67 2.81
N PRO A 134 14.08 -6.85 3.51
CA PRO A 134 12.64 -6.83 3.31
C PRO A 134 12.29 -6.22 1.96
N PHE A 135 11.23 -6.73 1.33
CA PHE A 135 10.61 -6.10 0.16
C PHE A 135 9.10 -5.94 0.38
N TRP A 136 8.50 -4.92 -0.22
CA TRP A 136 7.05 -4.66 -0.15
C TRP A 136 6.35 -4.73 -1.50
N HIS A 137 7.11 -4.63 -2.58
CA HIS A 137 6.64 -4.86 -3.94
C HIS A 137 7.72 -5.63 -4.70
N LEU A 138 7.28 -6.46 -5.65
CA LEU A 138 8.15 -7.22 -6.54
C LEU A 138 7.80 -6.82 -7.97
N PRO A 139 8.65 -6.04 -8.65
CA PRO A 139 8.47 -5.76 -10.07
C PRO A 139 8.50 -7.07 -10.85
N LEU A 140 7.45 -7.33 -11.64
CA LEU A 140 7.40 -8.46 -12.57
C LEU A 140 7.51 -7.92 -13.99
N GLU A 141 8.55 -8.35 -14.70
CA GLU A 141 8.71 -8.02 -16.11
C GLU A 141 7.63 -8.74 -16.94
N LEU A 142 6.99 -8.00 -17.84
CA LEU A 142 5.88 -8.50 -18.66
C LEU A 142 6.31 -8.94 -20.07
N LEU A 143 7.60 -8.83 -20.38
CA LEU A 143 8.16 -9.26 -21.66
C LEU A 143 8.80 -10.64 -21.52
N ASP A 144 8.34 -11.59 -22.33
CA ASP A 144 9.08 -12.83 -22.54
C ASP A 144 10.37 -12.50 -23.31
N SER A 145 11.51 -12.92 -22.76
CA SER A 145 12.85 -12.81 -23.38
C SER A 145 13.03 -13.60 -24.69
N CYS A 146 11.94 -14.01 -25.35
CA CYS A 146 11.92 -14.84 -26.54
C CYS A 146 11.09 -14.21 -27.66
N SER A 147 11.22 -12.90 -27.92
CA SER A 147 10.84 -12.36 -29.22
C SER A 147 11.88 -12.81 -30.25
N GLY A 148 11.66 -13.97 -30.87
CA GLY A 148 12.44 -14.41 -32.01
C GLY A 148 12.46 -13.31 -33.08
N ASN A 149 13.65 -12.97 -33.57
CA ASN A 149 13.83 -12.04 -34.68
C ASN A 149 13.09 -12.58 -35.91
N TYR A 150 11.90 -12.05 -36.21
CA TYR A 150 11.29 -12.21 -37.52
C TYR A 150 11.98 -11.20 -38.45
N SER A 151 13.02 -11.64 -39.16
CA SER A 151 13.45 -10.95 -40.38
C SER A 151 12.40 -11.23 -41.44
N VAL A 152 11.75 -10.18 -41.92
CA VAL A 152 11.00 -10.21 -43.17
C VAL A 152 11.92 -9.63 -44.24
N ASP A 153 12.51 -10.51 -45.06
CA ASP A 153 13.04 -10.11 -46.35
C ASP A 153 11.86 -9.90 -47.31
N GLY A 154 11.81 -8.72 -47.92
CA GLY A 154 10.89 -8.35 -48.98
C GLY A 154 11.54 -7.32 -49.90
#